data_AF-A0A2S9FP42-F1
#
_entry.id   AF-A0A2S9FP42-F1
#
_cell.length_a   1.000
_cell.length_b   1.000
_cell.length_c   1.000
_cell.angle_alpha   90.00
_cell.angle_beta   90.00
_cell.angle_gamma   90.00
#
_symmetry.space_group_name_H-M   'P 1'
#
loop_
_entity.id
_entity.type
_entity.pdbx_description
1 polymer ?
#
loop_
_entity_poly.entity_id
_entity_poly.type
_entity_poly.pdbx_seq_one_letter_code
_entity_poly.pdbx_strand_id
1 'polypeptide(L)'
;PTALRDAGFDPTMPTAWIAEGLLIYLPPDAQDRLLDHITALSAPGSKLATEHMDARALTGDWAKAMTERARRHGSDINLQELFYNGPRTSAGDHLSAQGWRVDVLTTTAAYEANGFEP
;
A
#
# COMPACT_ATOMS: atom_id res chain seq x y z
N PRO A 1 -5.80 16.50 6.93
CA PRO A 1 -7.19 16.44 6.40
C PRO A 1 -8.22 16.95 7.44
N THR A 2 -9.04 17.93 7.06
CA THR A 2 -10.02 18.59 7.96
C THR A 2 -11.14 17.65 8.40
N ALA A 3 -11.74 16.91 7.45
CA ALA A 3 -12.86 16.02 7.75
C ALA A 3 -12.56 14.97 8.84
N LEU A 4 -11.34 14.43 8.88
CA LEU A 4 -10.95 13.46 9.91
C LEU A 4 -10.84 14.13 11.30
N ARG A 5 -10.30 15.35 11.37
CA ARG A 5 -10.19 16.13 12.62
C ARG A 5 -11.56 16.56 13.13
N ASP A 6 -12.44 17.00 12.24
CA ASP A 6 -13.81 17.40 12.56
C ASP A 6 -14.63 16.21 13.08
N ALA A 7 -14.31 14.99 12.65
CA ALA A 7 -14.88 13.76 13.20
C ALA A 7 -14.34 13.37 14.59
N GLY A 8 -13.46 14.19 15.18
CA GLY A 8 -12.92 13.98 16.54
C GLY A 8 -11.55 13.28 16.60
N PHE A 9 -10.85 13.16 15.47
CA PHE A 9 -9.49 12.61 15.47
C PHE A 9 -8.49 13.53 16.19
N ASP A 10 -7.80 12.99 17.20
CA ASP A 10 -6.75 13.68 17.95
C ASP A 10 -5.35 13.30 17.43
N PRO A 11 -4.64 14.19 16.70
CA PRO A 11 -3.31 13.90 16.16
C PRO A 11 -2.20 13.88 17.23
N THR A 12 -2.51 14.20 18.48
CA THR A 12 -1.53 14.13 19.59
C THR A 12 -1.45 12.74 20.22
N MET A 13 -2.40 11.86 19.91
CA MET A 13 -2.43 10.48 20.38
C MET A 13 -1.79 9.51 19.35
N PRO A 14 -1.02 8.50 19.79
CA PRO A 14 -0.51 7.46 18.90
C PRO A 14 -1.65 6.76 18.16
N THR A 15 -1.52 6.66 16.84
CA THR A 15 -2.55 6.11 15.96
C THR A 15 -2.06 4.86 15.24
N ALA A 16 -2.94 3.86 15.08
CA ALA A 16 -2.72 2.73 14.20
C ALA A 16 -3.46 2.95 12.87
N TRP A 17 -2.71 3.08 11.78
CA TRP A 17 -3.22 3.27 10.43
C TRP A 17 -3.13 1.98 9.62
N ILE A 18 -4.08 1.79 8.70
CA ILE A 18 -4.04 0.73 7.69
C ILE A 18 -4.37 1.30 6.30
N ALA A 19 -3.61 0.89 5.30
CA ALA A 19 -3.82 1.19 3.89
C ALA A 19 -3.65 -0.09 3.04
N GLU A 20 -4.55 -1.04 3.24
CA GLU A 20 -4.58 -2.33 2.55
C GLU A 20 -5.34 -2.22 1.21
N GLY A 21 -4.87 -2.92 0.18
CA GLY A 21 -5.53 -2.96 -1.12
C GLY A 21 -5.64 -1.60 -1.81
N LEU A 22 -4.73 -0.65 -1.53
CA LEU A 22 -4.93 0.76 -1.90
C LEU A 22 -3.83 1.35 -2.80
N LEU A 23 -2.55 1.25 -2.39
CA LEU A 23 -1.49 2.08 -2.98
C LEU A 23 -1.27 1.85 -4.49
N ILE A 24 -1.51 0.62 -4.96
CA ILE A 24 -1.38 0.24 -6.37
C ILE A 24 -2.42 0.93 -7.28
N TYR A 25 -3.55 1.35 -6.71
CA TYR A 25 -4.63 2.06 -7.38
C TYR A 25 -4.50 3.58 -7.29
N LEU A 26 -3.43 4.08 -6.66
CA LEU A 26 -3.16 5.51 -6.57
C LEU A 26 -2.14 5.92 -7.63
N PRO A 27 -2.33 7.09 -8.28
CA PRO A 27 -1.24 7.78 -8.97
C PRO A 27 -0.02 7.95 -8.04
N PRO A 28 1.22 7.95 -8.56
CA PRO A 28 2.42 8.06 -7.72
C PRO A 28 2.40 9.27 -6.76
N ASP A 29 1.97 10.44 -7.22
CA ASP A 29 1.87 11.65 -6.39
C ASP A 29 0.77 11.55 -5.32
N ALA A 30 -0.31 10.81 -5.61
CA ALA A 30 -1.38 10.58 -4.66
C ALA A 30 -0.95 9.63 -3.52
N GLN A 31 -0.11 8.63 -3.80
CA GLN A 31 0.51 7.80 -2.77
C GLN A 31 1.34 8.66 -1.83
N ASP A 32 2.27 9.46 -2.37
CA ASP A 32 3.19 10.25 -1.54
C ASP A 32 2.41 11.24 -0.68
N ARG A 33 1.41 11.93 -1.25
CA ARG A 33 0.51 12.81 -0.48
C ARG A 33 -0.27 12.08 0.61
N LEU A 34 -0.71 10.85 0.37
CA LEU A 34 -1.39 10.04 1.39
C LEU A 34 -0.44 9.77 2.56
N LEU A 35 0.77 9.30 2.27
CA LEU A 35 1.79 8.99 3.28
C LEU A 35 2.25 10.24 4.04
N ASP A 36 2.34 11.38 3.36
CA ASP A 36 2.64 12.69 3.97
C ASP A 36 1.53 13.10 4.95
N HIS A 37 0.26 12.95 4.55
CA HIS A 37 -0.86 13.24 5.45
C HIS A 37 -0.92 12.32 6.67
N ILE A 38 -0.64 11.02 6.49
CA ILE A 38 -0.55 10.06 7.60
C ILE A 38 0.57 10.47 8.56
N THR A 39 1.75 10.80 8.02
CA THR A 39 2.90 11.25 8.80
C THR A 39 2.58 12.52 9.59
N ALA A 40 2.00 13.54 8.93
CA ALA A 40 1.65 14.81 9.58
C ALA A 40 0.56 14.68 10.66
N LEU A 41 -0.19 13.57 10.69
CA LEU A 41 -1.23 13.28 11.67
C LEU A 41 -0.80 12.26 12.74
N SER A 42 0.44 11.77 12.68
CA SER A 42 0.92 10.71 13.55
C SER A 42 1.76 11.26 14.69
N ALA A 43 1.29 11.09 15.93
CA ALA A 43 2.12 11.31 17.11
C ALA A 43 3.23 10.23 17.21
N PRO A 44 4.35 10.49 17.92
CA PRO A 44 5.35 9.47 18.20
C PRO A 44 4.74 8.19 18.79
N GLY A 45 5.17 7.03 18.28
CA GLY A 45 4.61 5.72 18.66
C GLY A 45 3.44 5.25 17.79
N SER A 46 2.96 6.08 16.85
CA SER A 46 2.02 5.65 15.82
C SER A 46 2.60 4.54 14.94
N LYS A 47 1.72 3.75 14.33
CA LYS A 47 2.07 2.63 13.44
C LYS A 47 1.25 2.72 12.15
N LEU A 48 1.84 2.28 11.04
CA LEU A 48 1.16 2.14 9.76
C LEU A 48 1.42 0.72 9.23
N ALA A 49 0.35 0.02 8.86
CA ALA A 49 0.41 -1.20 8.07
C ALA A 49 -0.07 -0.90 6.64
N THR A 50 0.77 -1.21 5.66
CA THR A 50 0.45 -1.05 4.24
C THR A 50 1.16 -2.12 3.44
N GLU A 51 0.65 -2.39 2.24
CA GLU A 51 1.36 -3.16 1.23
C GLU A 51 2.11 -2.23 0.28
N HIS A 52 3.14 -2.76 -0.38
CA HIS A 52 3.70 -2.15 -1.57
C HIS A 52 3.99 -3.24 -2.60
N MET A 53 3.80 -2.93 -3.87
CA MET A 53 4.28 -3.77 -4.96
C MET A 53 5.46 -3.06 -5.61
N ASP A 54 6.56 -3.79 -5.79
CA ASP A 54 7.65 -3.31 -6.61
C ASP A 54 7.14 -3.14 -8.05
N ALA A 55 7.42 -2.00 -8.67
CA ALA A 55 7.09 -1.75 -10.07
C ALA A 55 7.71 -2.81 -11.00
N ARG A 56 8.83 -3.43 -10.58
CA ARG A 56 9.45 -4.57 -11.27
C ARG A 56 8.67 -5.87 -11.12
N ALA A 57 7.90 -6.04 -10.04
CA ALA A 57 7.03 -7.19 -9.79
C ALA A 57 5.66 -7.04 -10.48
N LEU A 58 5.23 -5.80 -10.73
CA LEU A 58 4.14 -5.46 -11.67
C LEU A 58 4.61 -5.61 -13.12
N THR A 59 5.14 -6.78 -13.47
CA THR A 59 5.33 -7.12 -14.88
C THR A 59 3.96 -7.25 -15.54
N GLY A 60 3.90 -6.97 -16.85
CA GLY A 60 2.68 -7.21 -17.62
C GLY A 60 2.15 -8.64 -17.48
N ASP A 61 3.04 -9.59 -17.18
CA ASP A 61 2.70 -11.00 -16.98
C ASP A 61 1.90 -11.27 -15.71
N TRP A 62 2.21 -10.62 -14.58
CA TRP A 62 1.44 -10.79 -13.34
C TRP A 62 0.02 -10.25 -13.49
N ALA A 63 -0.10 -9.02 -14.02
CA ALA A 63 -1.41 -8.40 -14.20
C ALA A 63 -2.25 -9.14 -15.26
N LYS A 64 -1.61 -9.72 -16.29
CA LYS A 64 -2.25 -10.60 -17.26
C LYS A 64 -2.74 -11.90 -16.60
N ALA A 65 -1.92 -12.55 -15.79
CA ALA A 65 -2.29 -13.76 -15.07
C ALA A 65 -3.47 -13.54 -14.11
N MET A 66 -3.51 -12.39 -13.42
CA MET A 66 -4.62 -12.04 -12.53
C MET A 66 -5.91 -11.75 -13.31
N THR A 67 -5.82 -11.06 -14.44
CA THR A 67 -6.96 -10.79 -15.33
C THR A 67 -7.54 -12.09 -15.90
N GLU A 68 -6.68 -13.01 -16.37
CA GLU A 68 -7.11 -14.33 -16.84
C GLU A 68 -7.77 -15.16 -15.72
N ARG A 69 -7.22 -15.10 -14.49
CA ARG A 69 -7.84 -15.75 -13.33
C ARG A 69 -9.21 -15.17 -13.03
N ALA A 70 -9.37 -13.84 -13.02
CA ALA A 70 -10.64 -13.17 -12.78
C ALA A 70 -11.69 -13.54 -13.86
N ARG A 71 -11.28 -13.58 -15.14
CA ARG A 71 -12.13 -14.01 -16.25
C ARG A 71 -12.62 -15.45 -16.13
N ARG A 72 -11.77 -16.38 -15.69
CA ARG A 72 -12.18 -17.78 -15.42
C ARG A 72 -13.26 -17.89 -14.34
N HIS A 73 -13.42 -16.87 -13.51
CA HIS A 73 -14.48 -16.79 -12.49
C HIS A 73 -15.66 -15.89 -12.91
N GLY A 74 -15.73 -15.48 -14.19
CA GLY A 74 -16.84 -14.69 -14.75
C GLY A 74 -16.74 -13.19 -14.49
N SER A 75 -15.59 -12.67 -14.07
CA SER A 75 -15.37 -11.23 -13.90
C SER A 75 -14.87 -10.59 -15.20
N ASP A 76 -15.53 -9.50 -15.61
CA ASP A 76 -15.11 -8.67 -16.74
C ASP A 76 -14.13 -7.55 -16.34
N ILE A 77 -13.70 -7.50 -15.07
CA ILE A 77 -12.80 -6.46 -14.56
C ILE A 77 -11.40 -6.66 -15.16
N ASN A 78 -10.92 -5.67 -15.91
CA ASN A 78 -9.53 -5.61 -16.36
C ASN A 78 -8.66 -4.95 -15.30
N LEU A 79 -7.97 -5.77 -14.49
CA LEU A 79 -7.11 -5.27 -13.41
C LEU A 79 -5.93 -4.45 -13.94
N GLN A 80 -5.48 -4.69 -15.18
CA GLN A 80 -4.41 -3.91 -15.80
C GLN A 80 -4.77 -2.43 -15.96
N GLU A 81 -6.05 -2.11 -16.14
CA GLU A 81 -6.53 -0.73 -16.31
C GLU A 81 -6.65 0.02 -14.98
N LEU A 82 -6.59 -0.68 -13.85
CA LEU A 82 -6.67 -0.07 -12.52
C LEU A 82 -5.31 0.32 -11.97
N PHE A 83 -4.22 -0.20 -12.55
CA PHE A 83 -2.87 0.03 -12.04
C PHE A 83 -2.22 1.24 -12.71
N TYR A 84 -1.72 2.16 -11.87
CA TYR A 84 -0.93 3.30 -12.34
C TYR A 84 0.52 2.88 -12.58
N ASN A 85 0.86 2.79 -13.86
CA ASN A 85 2.22 2.51 -14.34
C ASN A 85 3.03 3.81 -14.37
N GLY A 86 4.24 3.79 -13.81
CA GLY A 86 5.15 4.93 -13.83
C GLY A 86 6.24 4.83 -12.76
N PRO A 87 7.30 5.65 -12.84
CA PRO A 87 8.30 5.74 -11.78
C PRO A 87 7.62 6.13 -10.47
N ARG A 88 7.91 5.39 -9.40
CA ARG A 88 7.29 5.55 -8.10
C ARG A 88 8.35 5.32 -7.02
N THR A 89 8.35 6.18 -6.01
CA THR A 89 9.10 5.95 -4.77
C THR A 89 8.42 4.82 -4.02
N SER A 90 9.17 3.80 -3.59
CA SER A 90 8.56 2.74 -2.78
C SER A 90 7.97 3.34 -1.50
N ALA A 91 6.84 2.82 -1.03
CA ALA A 91 6.22 3.32 0.20
C ALA A 91 7.20 3.22 1.39
N GLY A 92 8.03 2.17 1.42
CA GLY A 92 9.06 1.99 2.44
C GLY A 92 10.13 3.08 2.39
N ASP A 93 10.65 3.41 1.21
CA ASP A 93 11.65 4.48 1.05
C ASP A 93 11.07 5.85 1.42
N HIS A 94 9.84 6.15 0.97
CA HIS A 94 9.16 7.41 1.28
C HIS A 94 8.94 7.57 2.79
N LEU A 95 8.42 6.52 3.46
CA LEU A 95 8.22 6.52 4.91
C LEU A 95 9.53 6.62 5.67
N SER A 96 10.58 5.93 5.22
CA SER A 96 11.91 5.97 5.85
C SER A 96 12.50 7.39 5.78
N ALA A 97 12.36 8.07 4.63
CA ALA A 97 12.77 9.46 4.46
C ALA A 97 12.01 10.43 5.38
N GLN A 98 10.77 10.09 5.75
CA GLN A 98 9.92 10.82 6.70
C GLN A 98 10.18 10.45 8.18
N GLY A 99 11.19 9.63 8.46
CA GLY A 99 11.61 9.27 9.83
C GLY A 99 10.90 8.06 10.43
N TRP A 100 10.14 7.30 9.63
CA TRP A 100 9.58 6.03 10.08
C TRP A 100 10.63 4.93 10.11
N ARG A 101 10.52 4.02 11.08
CA ARG A 101 11.19 2.73 11.02
C ARG A 101 10.31 1.76 10.24
N VAL A 102 10.81 1.24 9.14
CA VAL A 102 10.07 0.36 8.22
C VAL A 102 10.61 -1.06 8.33
N ASP A 103 9.70 -2.01 8.56
CA ASP A 103 9.97 -3.44 8.46
C ASP A 103 9.13 -4.01 7.30
N VAL A 104 9.73 -4.87 6.47
CA VAL A 104 9.05 -5.48 5.32
C VAL A 104 8.95 -6.99 5.53
N LEU A 105 7.73 -7.51 5.51
CA LEU A 105 7.45 -8.94 5.45
C LEU A 105 6.94 -9.28 4.04
N THR A 106 7.69 -10.08 3.30
CA THR A 106 7.29 -10.50 1.95
C THR A 106 6.19 -11.55 2.02
N THR A 107 5.37 -11.65 0.96
CA THR A 107 4.32 -12.67 0.87
C THR A 107 4.90 -14.09 1.02
N THR A 108 6.03 -14.38 0.36
CA THR A 108 6.72 -15.67 0.48
C THR A 108 7.13 -15.97 1.91
N ALA A 109 7.79 -15.03 2.60
CA ALA A 109 8.19 -15.22 3.99
C ALA A 109 6.98 -15.36 4.93
N ALA A 110 5.89 -14.64 4.67
CA ALA A 110 4.65 -14.78 5.43
C ALA A 110 4.01 -16.17 5.22
N TYR A 111 4.02 -16.70 3.99
CA TYR A 111 3.51 -18.05 3.70
C TYR A 111 4.36 -19.12 4.39
N GLU A 112 5.68 -19.06 4.24
CA GLU A 112 6.62 -19.98 4.88
C GLU A 112 6.48 -19.99 6.40
N ALA A 113 6.41 -18.81 7.03
CA ALA A 113 6.25 -18.67 8.48
C ALA A 113 4.94 -19.28 9.01
N ASN A 114 3.95 -19.46 8.15
CA ASN A 114 2.65 -20.05 8.48
C ASN A 114 2.44 -21.45 7.88
N GLY A 115 3.48 -22.06 7.30
CA GLY A 115 3.44 -23.43 6.78
C GLY A 115 2.67 -23.59 5.46
N PHE A 116 2.51 -22.52 4.69
CA PHE A 116 1.93 -22.58 3.35
C PHE A 116 3.02 -22.73 2.29
N GLU A 117 2.77 -23.56 1.27
CA GLU A 117 3.64 -23.63 0.09
C GLU A 117 3.46 -22.34 -0.77
N PRO A 118 4.56 -21.76 -1.32
CA PRO A 118 4.51 -20.57 -2.17
C PRO A 118 3.75 -20.74 -3.49
#